data_AF-A0AAW9KML5-F1
#
_entry.id   AF-A0AAW9KML5-F1
#
_cell.length_a   1.000
_cell.length_b   1.000
_cell.length_c   1.000
_cell.angle_alpha   90.00
_cell.angle_beta   90.00
_cell.angle_gamma   90.00
#
_symmetry.space_group_name_H-M   'P 1'
#
loop_
_entity.id
_entity.type
_entity.pdbx_description
1 polymer ?
#
loop_
_entity_poly.entity_id
_entity_poly.type
_entity_poly.pdbx_seq_one_letter_code
_entity_poly.pdbx_strand_id
1 'polypeptide(L)'
;IDFILAVGGGRVIDSAKAIAAGVNYNGDVWDLFLGTPINHKCLQLATILTIPAAGSETSSGCVITNEDGLFKRSTGHPTLRPVFSILNPELTFTLPKYQTSCGIADMFAHILERYFTNEKHVDLTDRLCESTLKAIIDNALRLNINPNDYNARAEIM
;
A
#
# COMPACT_ATOMS: atom_id res chain seq x y z
N ILE A 1 20.77 12.63 5.24
CA ILE A 1 20.01 11.43 5.66
C ILE A 1 20.39 10.31 4.72
N ASP A 2 20.61 9.10 5.26
CA ASP A 2 21.12 7.97 4.45
C ASP A 2 20.07 6.85 4.27
N PHE A 3 18.96 6.96 4.99
CA PHE A 3 17.88 5.98 5.00
C PHE A 3 16.58 6.62 5.51
N ILE A 4 15.43 6.06 5.12
CA ILE A 4 14.11 6.45 5.65
C ILE A 4 13.41 5.24 6.26
N LEU A 5 12.91 5.39 7.50
CA LEU A 5 12.01 4.41 8.11
C LEU A 5 10.61 5.01 8.19
N ALA A 6 9.68 4.49 7.38
CA ALA A 6 8.29 4.91 7.38
C ALA A 6 7.50 4.10 8.43
N VAL A 7 6.97 4.75 9.45
CA VAL A 7 6.14 4.11 10.49
C VAL A 7 4.72 4.62 10.36
N GLY A 8 3.82 3.79 9.84
CA GLY A 8 2.44 4.21 9.57
C GLY A 8 1.70 3.34 8.55
N GLY A 9 0.59 3.86 8.04
CA GLY A 9 -0.13 3.29 6.89
C GLY A 9 0.37 3.82 5.54
N GLY A 10 -0.34 3.47 4.47
CA GLY A 10 0.04 3.80 3.09
C GLY A 10 0.36 5.28 2.83
N ARG A 11 -0.35 6.23 3.46
CA ARG A 11 -0.06 7.67 3.32
C ARG A 11 1.35 8.06 3.78
N VAL A 12 1.79 7.53 4.92
CA VAL A 12 3.12 7.80 5.46
C VAL A 12 4.17 7.15 4.58
N ILE A 13 3.92 5.93 4.12
CA ILE A 13 4.83 5.18 3.25
C ILE A 13 4.98 5.88 1.89
N ASP A 14 3.89 6.33 1.28
CA ASP A 14 3.94 7.05 0.00
C ASP A 14 4.66 8.39 0.14
N SER A 15 4.44 9.11 1.25
CA SER A 15 5.19 10.33 1.55
C SER A 15 6.68 10.05 1.68
N ALA A 16 7.06 8.97 2.39
CA ALA A 16 8.45 8.55 2.51
C ALA A 16 9.08 8.17 1.16
N LYS A 17 8.34 7.51 0.27
CA LYS A 17 8.79 7.20 -1.09
C LYS A 17 8.99 8.45 -1.94
N ALA A 18 8.08 9.43 -1.85
CA ALA A 18 8.22 10.71 -2.53
C ALA A 18 9.48 11.45 -2.05
N ILE A 19 9.71 11.50 -0.73
CA ILE A 19 10.93 12.07 -0.14
C ILE A 19 12.16 11.30 -0.65
N ALA A 20 12.12 9.96 -0.63
CA ALA A 20 13.23 9.12 -1.10
C ALA A 20 13.60 9.37 -2.57
N ALA A 21 12.60 9.61 -3.43
CA ALA A 21 12.81 9.99 -4.82
C ALA A 21 13.35 11.43 -4.93
N GLY A 22 12.87 12.35 -4.09
CA GLY A 22 13.22 13.78 -4.13
C GLY A 22 14.61 14.12 -3.60
N VAL A 23 15.16 13.37 -2.62
CA VAL A 23 16.42 13.71 -1.93
C VAL A 23 17.60 13.95 -2.89
N ASN A 24 17.69 13.16 -3.97
CA ASN A 24 18.77 13.25 -4.96
C ASN A 24 18.28 13.85 -6.30
N TYR A 25 17.11 14.46 -6.31
CA TYR A 25 16.54 15.11 -7.49
C TYR A 25 16.77 16.62 -7.41
N ASN A 26 17.32 17.21 -8.47
CA ASN A 26 17.67 18.64 -8.48
C ASN A 26 16.47 19.56 -8.82
N GLY A 27 15.32 18.99 -9.21
CA GLY A 27 14.09 19.72 -9.57
C GLY A 27 13.01 19.63 -8.50
N ASP A 28 11.78 19.99 -8.88
CA ASP A 28 10.62 19.80 -8.00
C ASP A 28 10.24 18.32 -8.02
N VAL A 29 10.11 17.69 -6.85
CA VAL A 29 9.69 16.28 -6.75
C VAL A 29 8.36 16.04 -7.50
N TRP A 30 7.50 17.04 -7.63
CA TRP A 30 6.25 16.97 -8.39
C TRP A 30 6.47 16.70 -9.89
N ASP A 31 7.61 17.08 -10.47
CA ASP A 31 7.96 16.78 -11.86
C ASP A 31 7.93 15.26 -12.12
N LEU A 32 8.31 14.46 -11.13
CA LEU A 32 8.29 12.99 -11.19
C LEU A 32 6.87 12.43 -11.26
N PHE A 33 5.88 13.16 -10.73
CA PHE A 33 4.45 12.83 -10.79
C PHE A 33 3.77 13.37 -12.06
N LEU A 34 4.44 14.28 -12.79
CA LEU A 34 4.03 14.78 -14.11
C LEU A 34 4.61 13.95 -15.27
N GLY A 35 5.36 12.89 -14.97
CA GLY A 35 5.87 11.93 -15.96
C GLY A 35 7.37 12.03 -16.21
N THR A 36 8.10 12.90 -15.50
CA THR A 36 9.57 12.90 -15.56
C THR A 36 10.11 11.57 -15.03
N PRO A 37 10.95 10.85 -15.79
CA PRO A 37 11.50 9.58 -15.35
C PRO A 37 12.52 9.76 -14.22
N ILE A 38 12.52 8.81 -13.27
CA ILE A 38 13.51 8.74 -12.19
C ILE A 38 14.78 8.09 -12.74
N ASN A 39 15.78 8.91 -13.08
CA ASN A 39 17.06 8.49 -13.66
C ASN A 39 18.24 8.61 -12.68
N HIS A 40 17.94 8.76 -11.39
CA HIS A 40 18.92 8.92 -10.32
C HIS A 40 18.66 7.92 -9.20
N LYS A 41 19.61 7.81 -8.27
CA LYS A 41 19.50 6.91 -7.13
C LYS A 41 18.50 7.47 -6.11
N CYS A 42 17.37 6.80 -5.91
CA CYS A 42 16.49 7.07 -4.76
C CYS A 42 17.17 6.64 -3.45
N LEU A 43 16.83 7.32 -2.36
CA LEU A 43 17.22 6.88 -1.02
C LEU A 43 16.53 5.54 -0.70
N GLN A 44 17.22 4.64 0.00
CA GLN A 44 16.57 3.40 0.45
C GLN A 44 15.60 3.71 1.59
N LEU A 45 14.52 2.95 1.66
CA LEU A 45 13.56 3.03 2.75
C LEU A 45 13.11 1.65 3.23
N ALA A 46 12.65 1.59 4.48
CA ALA A 46 11.92 0.45 5.03
C ALA A 46 10.64 0.92 5.71
N THR A 47 9.77 -0.03 6.06
CA THR A 47 8.48 0.30 6.69
C THR A 47 8.22 -0.50 7.97
N ILE A 48 7.45 0.11 8.87
CA ILE A 48 6.71 -0.57 9.94
C ILE A 48 5.23 -0.27 9.68
N LEU A 49 4.49 -1.28 9.23
CA LEU A 49 3.11 -1.12 8.79
C LEU A 49 2.18 -1.08 10.01
N THR A 50 1.36 -0.03 10.10
CA THR A 50 0.36 0.11 11.17
C THR A 50 -1.09 0.08 10.68
N ILE A 51 -1.29 0.15 9.35
CA ILE A 51 -2.62 0.11 8.72
C ILE A 51 -2.53 -0.71 7.42
N PRO A 52 -3.01 -1.97 7.41
CA PRO A 52 -3.13 -2.74 6.18
C PRO A 52 -4.28 -2.21 5.32
N ALA A 53 -4.00 -1.95 4.04
CA ALA A 53 -4.98 -1.48 3.06
C ALA A 53 -4.41 -1.64 1.63
N ALA A 54 -3.54 -0.70 1.22
CA ALA A 54 -3.15 -0.53 -0.17
C ALA A 54 -1.93 -1.36 -0.64
N GLY A 55 -1.19 -2.00 0.28
CA GLY A 55 0.03 -2.75 -0.05
C GLY A 55 1.25 -1.87 -0.37
N SER A 56 1.28 -0.62 0.10
CA SER A 56 2.39 0.32 -0.21
C SER A 56 3.72 -0.15 0.38
N GLU A 57 3.70 -0.89 1.48
CA GLU A 57 4.87 -1.50 2.12
C GLU A 57 5.58 -2.55 1.25
N THR A 58 4.96 -3.04 0.17
CA THR A 58 5.57 -4.00 -0.76
C THR A 58 5.64 -3.49 -2.21
N SER A 59 4.97 -2.38 -2.51
CA SER A 59 4.89 -1.81 -3.86
C SER A 59 6.07 -0.86 -4.16
N SER A 60 6.38 -0.70 -5.45
CA SER A 60 7.30 0.32 -5.97
C SER A 60 6.59 1.62 -6.37
N GLY A 61 5.26 1.67 -6.24
CA GLY A 61 4.44 2.82 -6.56
C GLY A 61 4.34 3.79 -5.39
N CYS A 62 4.06 5.05 -5.70
CA CYS A 62 3.88 6.14 -4.75
C CYS A 62 2.78 7.06 -5.29
N VAL A 63 1.81 7.43 -4.46
CA VAL A 63 0.71 8.33 -4.83
C VAL A 63 0.73 9.56 -3.93
N ILE A 64 0.82 10.74 -4.53
CA ILE A 64 0.81 12.03 -3.82
C ILE A 64 -0.29 12.93 -4.40
N THR A 65 -0.87 13.75 -3.53
CA THR A 65 -1.79 14.82 -3.91
C THR A 65 -1.04 16.15 -3.86
N ASN A 66 -1.03 16.86 -4.99
CA ASN A 66 -0.69 18.28 -5.00
C ASN A 66 -1.96 19.07 -4.69
N GLU A 67 -1.93 19.81 -3.58
CA GLU A 67 -3.07 20.61 -3.11
C GLU A 67 -3.29 21.86 -3.98
N ASP A 68 -2.25 22.33 -4.67
CA ASP A 68 -2.37 23.34 -5.72
C ASP A 68 -2.98 22.69 -6.98
N GLY A 69 -4.29 22.88 -7.14
CA GLY A 69 -5.08 22.28 -8.23
C GLY A 69 -5.67 20.90 -7.92
N LEU A 70 -5.47 20.36 -6.71
CA LEU A 70 -6.06 19.09 -6.24
C LEU A 70 -5.74 17.88 -7.13
N PHE A 71 -4.53 17.84 -7.69
CA PHE A 71 -4.11 16.74 -8.55
C PHE A 71 -3.60 15.57 -7.71
N LYS A 72 -4.28 14.42 -7.80
CA LYS A 72 -3.77 13.13 -7.27
C LYS A 72 -3.10 12.35 -8.40
N ARG A 73 -1.82 12.05 -8.25
CA ARG A 73 -0.99 11.40 -9.29
C ARG A 73 -0.12 10.33 -8.67
N SER A 74 0.23 9.34 -9.49
CA SER A 74 1.16 8.28 -9.12
C SER A 74 2.47 8.42 -9.89
N THR A 75 3.55 8.01 -9.25
CA THR A 75 4.82 7.71 -9.88
C THR A 75 5.37 6.41 -9.29
N GLY A 76 6.45 5.89 -9.83
CA GLY A 76 7.04 4.67 -9.31
C GLY A 76 8.38 4.36 -9.93
N HIS A 77 9.24 3.72 -9.14
CA HIS A 77 10.53 3.22 -9.60
C HIS A 77 10.88 1.97 -8.77
N PRO A 78 11.49 0.92 -9.35
CA PRO A 78 11.79 -0.31 -8.63
C PRO A 78 12.55 -0.10 -7.31
N THR A 79 13.43 0.91 -7.23
CA THR A 79 14.19 1.23 -6.01
C THR A 79 13.39 1.92 -4.90
N LEU A 80 12.14 2.33 -5.19
CA LEU A 80 11.21 2.84 -4.17
C LEU A 80 10.44 1.73 -3.45
N ARG A 81 10.59 0.47 -3.88
CA ARG A 81 10.12 -0.66 -3.08
C ARG A 81 10.91 -0.70 -1.77
N PRO A 82 10.24 -0.74 -0.60
CA PRO A 82 10.94 -0.86 0.67
C PRO A 82 11.90 -2.05 0.70
N VAL A 83 13.09 -1.86 1.25
CA VAL A 83 14.12 -2.93 1.34
C VAL A 83 13.73 -4.01 2.34
N PHE A 84 12.91 -3.65 3.34
CA PHE A 84 12.20 -4.56 4.22
C PHE A 84 10.94 -3.87 4.76
N SER A 85 10.00 -4.67 5.23
CA SER A 85 8.77 -4.21 5.87
C SER A 85 8.46 -5.08 7.07
N ILE A 86 8.19 -4.44 8.21
CA ILE A 86 7.81 -5.11 9.46
C ILE A 86 6.30 -5.06 9.59
N LEU A 87 5.69 -6.24 9.64
CA LEU A 87 4.26 -6.45 9.71
C LEU A 87 3.95 -7.14 11.05
N ASN A 88 3.30 -6.42 11.97
CA ASN A 88 2.83 -6.96 13.24
C ASN A 88 1.32 -6.69 13.36
N PRO A 89 0.46 -7.73 13.31
CA PRO A 89 -0.99 -7.58 13.44
C PRO A 89 -1.44 -6.82 14.69
N GLU A 90 -0.71 -6.91 15.80
CA GLU A 90 -1.05 -6.22 17.05
C GLU A 90 -1.00 -4.69 16.93
N LEU A 91 -0.17 -4.16 16.03
CA LEU A 91 -0.10 -2.71 15.75
C LEU A 91 -1.40 -2.16 15.15
N THR A 92 -2.31 -3.05 14.74
CA THR A 92 -3.60 -2.69 14.13
C THR A 92 -4.78 -2.77 15.08
N PHE A 93 -4.59 -3.27 16.32
CA PHE A 93 -5.69 -3.46 17.30
C PHE A 93 -6.41 -2.16 17.65
N THR A 94 -5.69 -1.04 17.66
CA THR A 94 -6.26 0.27 17.99
C THR A 94 -6.96 0.94 16.81
N LEU A 95 -7.04 0.30 15.63
CA LEU A 95 -7.74 0.89 14.49
C LEU A 95 -9.24 1.00 14.75
N PRO A 96 -9.85 2.18 14.50
CA PRO A 96 -11.30 2.29 14.49
C PRO A 96 -11.92 1.30 13.51
N LYS A 97 -13.12 0.80 13.83
CA LYS A 97 -13.88 -0.09 12.93
C LYS A 97 -13.98 0.49 11.52
N TYR A 98 -14.27 1.79 11.40
CA TYR A 98 -14.34 2.48 10.12
C TYR A 98 -13.05 2.35 9.28
N GLN A 99 -11.88 2.62 9.88
CA GLN A 99 -10.60 2.51 9.17
C GLN A 99 -10.27 1.05 8.79
N THR A 100 -10.62 0.10 9.67
CA THR A 100 -10.48 -1.33 9.35
C THR A 100 -11.36 -1.70 8.15
N SER A 101 -12.62 -1.26 8.12
CA SER A 101 -13.54 -1.50 7.00
C SER A 101 -13.07 -0.81 5.71
N CYS A 102 -12.51 0.41 5.78
CA CYS A 102 -11.94 1.07 4.62
C CYS A 102 -10.76 0.30 4.04
N GLY A 103 -9.83 -0.17 4.88
CA GLY A 103 -8.68 -0.98 4.42
C GLY A 103 -9.12 -2.30 3.79
N ILE A 104 -10.13 -2.97 4.38
CA ILE A 104 -10.74 -4.18 3.83
C ILE A 104 -11.39 -3.91 2.47
N ALA A 105 -12.11 -2.80 2.32
CA ALA A 105 -12.71 -2.44 1.04
C ALA A 105 -11.63 -2.14 -0.03
N ASP A 106 -10.54 -1.48 0.35
CA ASP A 106 -9.41 -1.14 -0.52
C ASP A 106 -8.71 -2.40 -1.06
N MET A 107 -8.33 -3.35 -0.19
CA MET A 107 -7.74 -4.62 -0.62
C MET A 107 -8.70 -5.44 -1.51
N PHE A 108 -10.00 -5.42 -1.20
CA PHE A 108 -11.01 -6.11 -1.99
C PHE A 108 -11.10 -5.50 -3.40
N ALA A 109 -11.12 -4.17 -3.50
CA ALA A 109 -11.10 -3.45 -4.77
C ALA A 109 -9.85 -3.78 -5.59
N HIS A 110 -8.66 -3.77 -4.99
CA HIS A 110 -7.41 -4.12 -5.68
C HIS A 110 -7.44 -5.53 -6.30
N ILE A 111 -8.04 -6.51 -5.60
CA ILE A 111 -8.16 -7.86 -6.13
C ILE A 111 -9.20 -7.91 -7.26
N LEU A 112 -10.35 -7.24 -7.10
CA LEU A 112 -11.39 -7.18 -8.13
C LEU A 112 -10.91 -6.52 -9.42
N GLU A 113 -10.08 -5.48 -9.33
CA GLU A 113 -9.46 -4.82 -10.50
C GLU A 113 -8.61 -5.77 -11.35
N ARG A 114 -8.08 -6.85 -10.75
CA ARG A 114 -7.33 -7.89 -11.46
C ARG A 114 -8.20 -9.06 -11.88
N TYR A 115 -9.19 -9.40 -11.06
CA TYR A 115 -10.13 -10.48 -11.32
C TYR A 115 -11.03 -10.19 -12.53
N PHE A 116 -11.55 -8.96 -12.64
CA PHE A 116 -12.33 -8.57 -13.80
C PHE A 116 -11.43 -8.23 -14.99
N THR A 117 -11.06 -9.27 -15.75
CA THR A 117 -10.19 -9.16 -16.92
C THR A 117 -10.84 -9.73 -18.18
N ASN A 118 -10.42 -9.22 -19.34
CA ASN A 118 -10.76 -9.79 -20.65
C ASN A 118 -9.74 -10.85 -21.11
N GLU A 119 -8.68 -11.07 -20.33
CA GLU A 119 -7.66 -12.07 -20.61
C GLU A 119 -8.26 -13.48 -20.48
N LYS A 120 -7.94 -14.38 -21.42
CA LYS A 120 -8.49 -15.74 -21.44
C LYS A 120 -7.49 -16.73 -20.82
N HIS A 121 -8.00 -17.87 -20.36
CA HIS A 121 -7.18 -18.98 -19.84
C HIS A 121 -6.34 -18.60 -18.59
N VAL A 122 -6.95 -17.83 -17.69
CA VAL A 122 -6.33 -17.33 -16.44
C VAL A 122 -6.83 -18.07 -15.20
N ASP A 123 -7.23 -19.33 -15.34
CA ASP A 123 -7.90 -20.13 -14.30
C ASP A 123 -7.15 -20.13 -12.94
N LEU A 124 -5.81 -20.12 -12.97
CA LEU A 124 -4.99 -20.04 -11.75
C LEU A 124 -5.18 -18.71 -11.03
N THR A 125 -5.07 -17.59 -11.75
CA THR A 125 -5.21 -16.25 -11.18
C THR A 125 -6.61 -16.04 -10.65
N ASP A 126 -7.64 -16.46 -11.39
CA ASP A 126 -9.04 -16.37 -10.95
C ASP A 126 -9.25 -17.09 -9.62
N ARG A 127 -8.75 -18.34 -9.50
CA ARG A 127 -8.87 -19.14 -8.27
C ARG A 127 -8.10 -18.52 -7.09
N LEU A 128 -6.93 -17.93 -7.33
CA LEU A 128 -6.17 -17.23 -6.31
C LEU A 128 -6.93 -15.97 -5.84
N CYS A 129 -7.46 -15.18 -6.76
CA CYS A 129 -8.28 -14.01 -6.45
C CYS A 129 -9.53 -14.40 -5.65
N GLU A 130 -10.32 -15.36 -6.13
CA GLU A 130 -11.54 -15.84 -5.46
C GLU A 130 -11.29 -16.35 -4.05
N SER A 131 -10.23 -17.14 -3.86
CA SER A 131 -9.88 -17.68 -2.55
C SER A 131 -9.45 -16.57 -1.59
N THR A 132 -8.69 -15.60 -2.08
CA THR A 132 -8.27 -14.43 -1.30
C THR A 132 -9.48 -13.57 -0.91
N LEU A 133 -10.40 -13.30 -1.85
CA LEU A 133 -11.63 -12.54 -1.59
C LEU A 133 -12.50 -13.22 -0.52
N LYS A 134 -12.64 -14.55 -0.56
CA LYS A 134 -13.38 -15.31 0.46
C LYS A 134 -12.72 -15.21 1.84
N ALA A 135 -11.39 -15.38 1.91
CA ALA A 135 -10.65 -15.23 3.17
C ALA A 135 -10.80 -13.81 3.75
N ILE A 136 -10.78 -12.77 2.91
CA ILE A 136 -11.03 -11.38 3.34
C ILE A 136 -12.44 -11.24 3.92
N ILE A 137 -13.48 -11.77 3.26
CA ILE A 137 -14.87 -11.69 3.74
C ILE A 137 -15.00 -12.36 5.11
N ASP A 138 -14.49 -13.58 5.25
CA ASP A 138 -14.61 -14.35 6.49
C ASP A 138 -13.92 -13.64 7.66
N ASN A 139 -12.71 -13.13 7.45
CA ASN A 139 -11.95 -12.43 8.49
C ASN A 139 -12.47 -11.00 8.74
N ALA A 140 -13.03 -10.33 7.74
CA ALA A 140 -13.71 -9.04 7.92
C ALA A 140 -14.90 -9.16 8.88
N LEU A 141 -15.70 -10.22 8.74
CA LEU A 141 -16.83 -10.49 9.64
C LEU A 141 -16.35 -10.78 11.07
N ARG A 142 -15.25 -11.52 11.23
CA ARG A 142 -14.62 -11.75 12.54
C ARG A 142 -14.15 -10.45 13.19
N LEU A 143 -13.46 -9.58 12.44
CA LEU A 143 -12.99 -8.28 12.94
C LEU A 143 -14.13 -7.31 13.28
N ASN A 144 -15.27 -7.40 12.58
CA ASN A 144 -16.44 -6.61 12.92
C ASN A 144 -17.00 -6.96 14.30
N ILE A 145 -16.93 -8.24 14.69
CA ILE A 145 -17.35 -8.73 16.01
C ILE A 145 -16.27 -8.44 17.06
N ASN A 146 -15.03 -8.87 16.80
CA ASN A 146 -13.89 -8.70 17.70
C ASN A 146 -12.70 -8.04 16.96
N PRO A 147 -12.50 -6.72 17.11
CA PRO A 147 -11.43 -6.00 16.42
C PRO A 147 -10.02 -6.36 16.92
N ASN A 148 -9.89 -7.10 18.03
CA ASN A 148 -8.62 -7.54 18.61
C ASN A 148 -8.35 -9.04 18.37
N ASP A 149 -9.11 -9.70 17.48
CA ASP A 149 -8.81 -11.07 17.05
C ASP A 149 -7.49 -11.09 16.27
N TYR A 150 -6.41 -11.53 16.95
CA TYR A 150 -5.07 -11.60 16.37
C TYR A 150 -5.04 -12.38 15.04
N ASN A 151 -5.71 -13.54 14.99
CA ASN A 151 -5.70 -14.38 13.80
C ASN A 151 -6.42 -13.69 12.65
N ALA A 152 -7.56 -13.05 12.90
CA ALA A 152 -8.26 -12.31 11.85
C ALA A 152 -7.47 -11.07 11.40
N ARG A 153 -6.73 -10.38 12.29
CA ARG A 153 -5.83 -9.29 11.91
C ARG A 153 -4.65 -9.79 11.08
N ALA A 154 -4.11 -10.96 11.39
CA ALA A 154 -3.02 -11.57 10.64
C ALA A 154 -3.45 -12.00 9.24
N GLU A 155 -4.66 -12.55 9.08
CA GLU A 155 -5.21 -12.93 7.77
C GLU A 155 -5.56 -11.73 6.88
N ILE A 156 -5.93 -10.59 7.48
CA ILE A 156 -6.24 -9.34 6.75
C ILE A 156 -4.99 -8.54 6.41
N MET A 157 -3.87 -8.80 7.09
CA MET A 157 -2.61 -8.07 6.91
C MET A 157 -1.81 -8.55 5.69
#